data_AF-A0AAE6WAR1-F1
#
_entry.id   AF-A0AAE6WAR1-F1
#
_cell.length_a   1.000
_cell.length_b   1.000
_cell.length_c   1.000
_cell.angle_alpha   90.00
_cell.angle_beta   90.00
_cell.angle_gamma   90.00
#
_symmetry.space_group_name_H-M   'P 1'
#
loop_
_entity.id
_entity.type
_entity.pdbx_description
1 polymer ?
#
loop_
_entity_poly.entity_id
_entity_poly.type
_entity_poly.pdbx_seq_one_letter_code
_entity_poly.pdbx_strand_id
1 'polypeptide(L)'
;MSPDDAAAPQVKYPFECDGRWVLRYHVPYSVEHEGRTHRIVATIFAQPSVHGRIQISSAGRPLVEHDDLTPGDTVEITGDTWHVAEVDYRTRIVLERAHA
;
A
#
# COMPACT_ATOMS: atom_id res chain seq x y z
N MET A 1 -16.92 -4.99 -31.99
CA MET A 1 -16.37 -3.87 -31.20
C MET A 1 -16.87 -4.07 -29.78
N SER A 2 -15.97 -4.46 -28.87
CA SER A 2 -16.31 -4.71 -27.46
C SER A 2 -16.58 -3.37 -26.76
N PRO A 3 -17.69 -3.21 -26.03
CA PRO A 3 -17.90 -2.05 -25.20
C PRO A 3 -17.12 -2.26 -23.89
N ASP A 4 -16.43 -1.21 -23.45
CA ASP A 4 -15.91 -1.09 -22.09
C ASP A 4 -14.89 -2.14 -21.61
N ASP A 5 -13.64 -2.00 -22.04
CA ASP A 5 -12.54 -1.97 -21.06
C ASP A 5 -12.71 -0.69 -20.23
N ALA A 6 -13.76 -0.65 -19.39
CA ALA A 6 -13.90 0.36 -18.38
C ALA A 6 -12.77 0.10 -17.39
N ALA A 7 -11.64 0.78 -17.58
CA ALA A 7 -10.55 0.79 -16.61
C ALA A 7 -11.19 0.95 -15.23
N ALA A 8 -11.07 -0.08 -14.39
CA ALA A 8 -11.66 -0.07 -13.06
C ALA A 8 -11.26 1.25 -12.38
N PRO A 9 -12.18 1.94 -11.69
CA PRO A 9 -11.90 3.25 -11.15
C PRO A 9 -10.66 3.17 -10.26
N GLN A 10 -9.57 3.79 -10.72
CA GLN A 10 -8.29 3.75 -10.04
C GLN A 10 -8.48 4.25 -8.60
N VAL A 11 -8.07 3.44 -7.64
CA VAL A 11 -8.22 3.77 -6.22
C VAL A 11 -7.41 5.03 -5.93
N LYS A 12 -8.04 5.99 -5.24
CA LYS A 12 -7.38 7.23 -4.84
C LYS A 12 -6.70 7.03 -3.50
N TYR A 13 -5.38 7.11 -3.49
CA TYR A 13 -4.60 6.99 -2.26
C TYR A 13 -4.23 8.37 -1.71
N PRO A 14 -4.34 8.58 -0.40
CA PRO A 14 -3.99 9.86 0.21
C PRO A 14 -2.52 10.21 0.00
N PHE A 15 -2.25 11.40 -0.54
CA PHE A 15 -0.89 11.88 -0.79
C PHE A 15 -0.09 11.03 -1.78
N GLU A 16 -0.74 10.23 -2.62
CA GLU A 16 -0.12 9.71 -3.84
C GLU A 16 0.20 10.88 -4.76
N CYS A 17 1.44 10.95 -5.23
CA CYS A 17 1.91 11.98 -6.15
C CYS A 17 2.87 11.32 -7.16
N ASP A 18 2.61 11.53 -8.45
CA ASP A 18 3.43 10.97 -9.54
C ASP A 18 3.59 9.44 -9.46
N GLY A 19 2.49 8.74 -9.11
CA GLY A 19 2.49 7.28 -8.95
C GLY A 19 3.26 6.76 -7.73
N ARG A 20 3.77 7.65 -6.86
CA ARG A 20 4.46 7.30 -5.62
C ARG A 20 3.58 7.57 -4.43
N TRP A 21 3.56 6.66 -3.47
CA TRP A 21 2.80 6.79 -2.23
C TRP A 21 3.68 6.58 -1.01
N VAL A 22 3.68 7.55 -0.09
CA VAL A 22 4.52 7.52 1.11
C VAL A 22 3.70 7.13 2.33
N LEU A 23 3.96 5.93 2.84
CA LEU A 23 3.39 5.43 4.08
C LEU A 23 4.30 5.75 5.26
N ARG A 24 3.93 6.78 6.02
CA ARG A 24 4.68 7.16 7.23
C ARG A 24 4.52 6.13 8.36
N TYR A 25 5.62 5.87 9.08
CA TYR A 25 5.67 4.94 10.20
C TYR A 25 4.56 5.23 11.24
N HIS A 26 3.75 4.21 11.54
CA HIS A 26 2.63 4.22 12.49
C HIS A 26 1.51 5.26 12.22
N VAL A 27 1.50 5.90 11.05
CA VAL A 27 0.40 6.79 10.66
C VAL A 27 -0.67 5.97 9.92
N PRO A 28 -1.92 5.96 10.38
CA PRO A 28 -3.00 5.30 9.66
C PRO A 28 -3.50 6.15 8.48
N TYR A 29 -3.65 5.51 7.33
CA TYR A 29 -4.26 6.08 6.13
C TYR A 29 -5.61 5.41 5.87
N SER A 30 -6.61 6.22 5.48
CA SER A 30 -7.93 5.73 5.08
C SER A 30 -8.08 5.81 3.57
N VAL A 31 -8.45 4.71 2.94
CA VAL A 31 -8.67 4.59 1.50
C VAL A 31 -10.08 4.07 1.25
N GLU A 32 -10.85 4.77 0.44
CA GLU A 32 -12.19 4.34 0.02
C GLU A 32 -12.09 3.51 -1.26
N HIS A 33 -12.57 2.27 -1.22
CA HIS A 33 -12.58 1.37 -2.36
C HIS A 33 -13.78 0.41 -2.27
N GLU A 34 -14.49 0.22 -3.40
CA GLU A 34 -15.70 -0.62 -3.48
C GLU A 34 -16.76 -0.31 -2.39
N GLY A 35 -16.92 0.97 -2.05
CA GLY A 35 -17.87 1.41 -1.02
C GLY A 35 -17.44 1.07 0.42
N ARG A 36 -16.14 0.80 0.65
CA ARG A 36 -15.58 0.47 1.96
C ARG A 36 -14.34 1.28 2.29
N THR A 37 -14.25 1.70 3.54
CA THR A 37 -13.04 2.28 4.12
C THR A 37 -12.04 1.19 4.49
N HIS A 38 -10.87 1.24 3.87
CA HIS A 38 -9.70 0.44 4.20
C HIS A 38 -8.74 1.29 5.03
N ARG A 39 -8.28 0.76 6.16
CA ARG A 39 -7.27 1.40 7.01
C ARG A 39 -5.93 0.70 6.80
N ILE A 40 -4.95 1.48 6.36
CA ILE A 40 -3.61 1.02 5.99
C ILE A 40 -2.60 1.63 6.95
N VAL A 41 -1.74 0.80 7.55
CA VAL A 41 -0.73 1.22 8.52
C VAL A 41 0.59 0.58 8.18
N ALA A 42 1.67 1.37 8.17
CA ALA A 42 3.03 0.89 8.02
C ALA A 42 3.76 0.81 9.35
N THR A 43 4.45 -0.31 9.58
CA THR A 43 5.40 -0.52 10.68
C THR A 43 6.77 -0.82 10.08
N ILE A 44 7.85 -0.36 10.72
CA ILE A 44 9.21 -0.52 10.21
C ILE A 44 10.08 -1.03 11.35
N PHE A 45 10.79 -2.12 11.10
CA PHE A 45 11.65 -2.81 12.05
C PHE A 45 13.11 -2.58 11.68
N ALA A 46 14.02 -2.83 12.63
CA ALA A 46 15.47 -2.71 12.41
C ALA A 46 16.23 -4.03 12.59
N GLN A 47 15.58 -5.07 13.10
CA GLN A 47 16.20 -6.37 13.38
C GLN A 47 15.38 -7.47 12.71
N PRO A 48 16.02 -8.48 12.09
CA PRO A 48 17.48 -8.66 11.94
C PRO A 48 18.13 -7.68 10.94
N SER A 49 17.33 -7.03 10.10
CA SER A 49 17.67 -5.95 9.18
C SER A 49 16.50 -4.98 9.08
N VAL A 50 16.70 -3.82 8.43
CA VAL A 50 15.61 -2.86 8.19
C VAL A 50 14.61 -3.47 7.21
N HIS A 51 13.36 -3.58 7.64
CA HIS A 51 12.25 -4.08 6.82
C HIS A 51 10.92 -3.47 7.28
N GLY A 52 9.94 -3.50 6.38
CA GLY A 52 8.61 -2.95 6.59
C GLY A 52 7.56 -4.04 6.84
N ARG A 53 6.45 -3.62 7.42
CA ARG A 53 5.18 -4.32 7.41
C ARG A 53 4.09 -3.35 7.00
N ILE A 54 3.18 -3.77 6.13
CA ILE A 54 1.97 -3.03 5.80
C ILE A 54 0.77 -3.86 6.25
N GLN A 55 -0.06 -3.27 7.10
CA GLN A 55 -1.29 -3.88 7.60
C GLN A 55 -2.49 -3.19 6.98
N ILE A 56 -3.43 -3.97 6.46
CA ILE A 56 -4.63 -3.49 5.79
C ILE A 56 -5.84 -4.09 6.49
N SER A 57 -6.69 -3.24 7.03
CA SER A 57 -7.91 -3.65 7.72
C SER A 57 -9.14 -2.98 7.11
N SER A 58 -10.25 -3.72 7.07
CA SER A 58 -11.57 -3.22 6.66
C SER A 58 -12.62 -3.85 7.56
N ALA A 59 -13.69 -3.11 7.87
CA ALA A 59 -14.78 -3.64 8.69
C ALA A 59 -15.34 -4.94 8.09
N GLY A 60 -15.49 -5.96 8.94
CA GLY A 60 -16.02 -7.27 8.56
C GLY A 60 -15.11 -8.13 7.67
N ARG A 61 -13.83 -7.76 7.48
CA ARG A 61 -12.83 -8.59 6.78
C ARG A 61 -11.65 -8.95 7.69
N PRO A 62 -10.99 -10.09 7.43
CA PRO A 62 -9.72 -10.41 8.07
C PRO A 62 -8.68 -9.32 7.83
N LEU A 63 -7.78 -9.15 8.79
CA LEU A 63 -6.57 -8.34 8.62
C LEU A 63 -5.69 -8.97 7.54
N VAL A 64 -5.21 -8.16 6.60
CA VAL A 64 -4.18 -8.55 5.65
C VAL A 64 -2.87 -7.92 6.11
N GLU A 65 -1.80 -8.72 6.15
CA GLU A 65 -0.45 -8.28 6.52
C GLU A 65 0.52 -8.64 5.41
N HIS A 66 1.30 -7.65 4.98
CA HIS A 66 2.46 -7.83 4.12
C HIS A 66 3.69 -7.59 4.99
N ASP A 67 4.46 -8.64 5.26
CA ASP A 67 5.56 -8.67 6.21
C ASP A 67 6.93 -8.76 5.53
N ASP A 68 7.99 -8.53 6.30
CA ASP A 68 9.39 -8.64 5.85
C ASP A 68 9.72 -7.83 4.59
N LEU A 69 9.01 -6.71 4.37
CA LEU A 69 9.11 -5.91 3.16
C LEU A 69 10.45 -5.20 3.04
N THR A 70 11.08 -5.34 1.89
CA THR A 70 12.34 -4.72 1.50
C THR A 70 12.22 -4.06 0.13
N PRO A 71 13.11 -3.12 -0.23
CA PRO A 71 13.11 -2.52 -1.56
C PRO A 71 13.18 -3.59 -2.67
N GLY A 72 12.28 -3.48 -3.65
CA GLY A 72 12.09 -4.44 -4.74
C GLY A 72 10.91 -5.38 -4.55
N ASP A 73 10.38 -5.52 -3.33
CA ASP A 73 9.21 -6.34 -3.06
C ASP A 73 7.93 -5.73 -3.67
N THR A 74 6.91 -6.56 -3.79
CA THR A 74 5.61 -6.16 -4.34
C THR A 74 4.52 -6.42 -3.31
N VAL A 75 3.58 -5.49 -3.16
CA VAL A 75 2.43 -5.60 -2.26
C VAL A 75 1.14 -5.26 -3.00
N GLU A 76 0.08 -5.98 -2.67
CA GLU A 76 -1.27 -5.68 -3.16
C GLU A 76 -2.03 -4.88 -2.11
N ILE A 77 -2.52 -3.70 -2.48
CA ILE A 77 -3.34 -2.84 -1.62
C ILE A 77 -4.61 -2.51 -2.37
N THR A 78 -5.77 -2.91 -1.82
CA THR A 78 -7.08 -2.66 -2.44
C THR A 78 -7.16 -3.09 -3.91
N GLY A 79 -6.51 -4.21 -4.26
CA GLY A 79 -6.46 -4.75 -5.63
C GLY A 79 -5.42 -4.10 -6.55
N ASP A 80 -4.76 -3.01 -6.12
CA ASP A 80 -3.67 -2.41 -6.87
C ASP A 80 -2.32 -2.98 -6.44
N THR A 81 -1.47 -3.25 -7.41
CA THR A 81 -0.10 -3.72 -7.20
C THR A 81 0.87 -2.55 -7.03
N TRP A 82 1.68 -2.61 -5.98
CA TRP A 82 2.68 -1.61 -5.65
C TRP A 82 4.06 -2.24 -5.49
N HIS A 83 5.09 -1.58 -5.99
CA HIS A 83 6.49 -1.91 -5.70
C HIS A 83 6.97 -1.12 -4.48
N VAL A 84 7.65 -1.81 -3.57
CA VAL A 84 8.34 -1.18 -2.45
C VAL A 84 9.63 -0.56 -2.99
N ALA A 85 9.67 0.76 -3.09
CA ALA A 85 10.83 1.48 -3.60
C ALA A 85 11.86 1.79 -2.51
N GLU A 86 11.40 2.09 -1.29
CA GLU A 86 12.26 2.47 -0.17
C GLU A 86 11.62 2.02 1.16
N VAL A 87 12.45 1.57 2.09
CA VAL A 87 12.08 1.29 3.49
C VAL A 87 13.09 1.98 4.39
N ASP A 88 12.65 3.07 5.01
CA ASP A 88 13.50 3.90 5.86
C ASP A 88 13.13 3.70 7.34
N TYR A 89 14.10 3.29 8.16
CA TYR A 89 13.85 3.01 9.57
C TYR A 89 13.21 4.20 10.31
N ARG A 90 12.08 3.94 11.00
CA ARG A 90 11.28 4.89 11.79
C ARG A 90 10.69 6.09 11.03
N THR A 91 10.83 6.17 9.71
CA THR A 91 10.29 7.30 8.95
C THR A 91 9.16 6.87 8.03
N ARG A 92 9.41 5.97 7.06
CA ARG A 92 8.44 5.68 5.99
C ARG A 92 8.75 4.43 5.17
N ILE A 93 7.72 3.93 4.49
CA ILE A 93 7.82 3.07 3.32
C ILE A 93 7.38 3.89 2.10
N VAL A 94 8.13 3.83 1.01
CA VAL A 94 7.75 4.46 -0.27
C VAL A 94 7.31 3.35 -1.21
N LEU A 95 6.10 3.51 -1.74
CA LEU A 95 5.51 2.63 -2.74
C LEU A 95 5.48 3.33 -4.09
N GLU A 96 5.65 2.57 -5.17
CA GLU A 96 5.48 3.02 -6.54
C GLU A 96 4.46 2.14 -7.22
N ARG A 97 3.60 2.71 -8.06
CA ARG A 97 2.68 1.92 -8.88
C ARG A 97 3.50 0.92 -9.70
N ALA A 98 3.14 -0.37 -9.61
CA ALA A 98 3.60 -1.32 -10.59
C ALA A 98 2.98 -0.90 -11.92
N HIS A 99 3.77 -0.31 -12.81
CA HIS A 99 3.30 0.02 -14.15
C HIS A 99 2.76 -1.27 -14.79
N ALA A 100 1.53 -1.19 -15.30
CA ALA A 100 0.94 -2.23 -16.14
C ALA A 100 1.66 -2.31 -17.50
#